data_AF-A0A7K3RIP2-F1
#
_entry.id   AF-A0A7K3RIP2-F1
#
_cell.length_a   1.000
_cell.length_b   1.000
_cell.length_c   1.000
_cell.angle_alpha   90.00
_cell.angle_beta   90.00
_cell.angle_gamma   90.00
#
_symmetry.space_group_name_H-M   'P 1'
#
loop_
_entity.id
_entity.type
_entity.pdbx_description
1 polymer ?
#
loop_
_entity_poly.entity_id
_entity_poly.type
_entity_poly.pdbx_seq_one_letter_code
_entity_poly.pdbx_strand_id
1 'polypeptide(L)'
;MRTNRIRTIAVAATALAAALSLTACGGEDKAMGTKPAGTADTATPAATSTDDKAQSKPDAPEAGKPETQTVPAEGKHAGGNGNGDNNGKKPQAGSGGDATAEIPACTPGNSTVKVSSVSRPINHLLLTVTNTGSTNCAAYYAPFLRFDDAQAVYPILDDSKPQAVVTLAPGEEAYAGISLLGEPGQNEPVPSDNLGVIMVDKNNESKGETTLKLPADTATDSLGFVTYWQSDVENALMF
;
A
#
# COMPACT_ATOMS: atom_id res chain seq x y z
N MET A 1 -61.73 -1.34 15.63
CA MET A 1 -61.41 -0.26 16.60
C MET A 1 -59.89 -0.10 16.61
N ARG A 2 -59.37 0.98 16.01
CA ARG A 2 -58.79 2.17 16.70
C ARG A 2 -57.52 1.80 17.50
N THR A 3 -56.30 2.30 17.27
CA THR A 3 -55.85 3.55 16.62
C THR A 3 -54.33 3.50 16.44
N ASN A 4 -53.81 3.85 15.25
CA ASN A 4 -52.41 4.23 15.04
C ASN A 4 -52.16 5.63 15.63
N ARG A 5 -51.10 5.79 16.43
CA ARG A 5 -50.65 7.11 16.92
C ARG A 5 -49.29 7.44 16.30
N ILE A 6 -49.34 8.26 15.26
CA ILE A 6 -48.20 8.97 14.70
C ILE A 6 -47.89 10.13 15.65
N ARG A 7 -46.65 10.23 16.15
CA ARG A 7 -46.15 11.40 16.87
C ARG A 7 -45.19 12.16 15.96
N THR A 8 -45.72 13.21 15.34
CA THR A 8 -44.96 14.34 14.80
C THR A 8 -44.38 15.15 15.96
N ILE A 9 -43.07 15.33 16.01
CA ILE A 9 -42.41 16.33 16.87
C ILE A 9 -41.66 17.30 15.96
N ALA A 10 -41.87 18.58 16.26
CA ALA A 10 -41.53 19.75 15.48
C ALA A 10 -40.02 20.03 15.42
N VAL A 11 -39.61 20.61 14.28
CA VAL A 11 -38.30 21.19 14.01
C VAL A 11 -38.18 22.53 14.75
N ALA A 12 -37.09 22.71 15.51
CA ALA A 12 -36.67 24.01 16.02
C ALA A 12 -35.28 24.33 15.46
N ALA A 13 -35.20 25.36 14.62
CA ALA A 13 -33.96 25.90 14.09
C ALA A 13 -33.42 26.96 15.05
N THR A 14 -32.23 26.73 15.62
CA THR A 14 -31.48 27.73 16.37
C THR A 14 -30.27 28.15 15.55
N ALA A 15 -30.35 29.36 14.99
CA ALA A 15 -29.22 30.03 14.38
C ALA A 15 -28.37 30.68 15.49
N LEU A 16 -27.15 30.18 15.68
CA LEU A 16 -26.13 30.83 16.49
C LEU A 16 -25.10 31.47 15.55
N ALA A 17 -25.19 32.78 15.40
CA ALA A 17 -24.13 33.58 14.80
C ALA A 17 -23.07 33.86 15.87
N ALA A 18 -21.89 33.26 15.75
CA ALA A 18 -20.71 33.63 16.52
C ALA A 18 -19.83 34.54 15.64
N ALA A 19 -19.70 35.80 16.06
CA ALA A 19 -18.82 36.78 15.43
C ALA A 19 -17.35 36.49 15.78
N LEU A 20 -16.48 36.52 14.76
CA LEU A 20 -15.03 36.50 14.90
C LEU A 20 -14.53 37.86 15.45
N SER A 21 -13.95 37.85 16.65
CA SER A 21 -13.17 38.97 17.16
C SER A 21 -11.68 38.69 16.93
N LEU A 22 -11.19 39.14 15.77
CA LEU A 22 -9.78 39.23 15.42
C LEU A 22 -9.13 40.34 16.27
N THR A 23 -8.30 40.01 17.26
CA THR A 23 -7.43 40.99 17.93
C THR A 23 -6.00 40.76 17.48
N ALA A 24 -5.71 41.27 16.27
CA ALA A 24 -4.35 41.58 15.89
C ALA A 24 -3.97 42.90 16.58
N CYS A 25 -3.09 42.84 17.58
CA CYS A 25 -2.39 44.02 18.07
C CYS A 25 -0.90 43.83 17.74
N GLY A 26 -0.43 44.60 16.76
CA GLY A 26 0.98 44.80 16.46
C GLY A 26 1.52 46.05 17.15
N GLY A 27 2.85 46.13 17.23
CA GLY A 27 3.62 47.24 17.83
C GLY A 27 3.67 47.13 19.36
N GLU A 28 4.76 47.39 20.06
CA GLU A 28 5.69 48.51 19.87
C GLU A 28 7.10 48.18 20.40
N ASP A 29 8.07 48.77 19.72
CA ASP A 29 9.49 48.73 20.02
C ASP A 29 9.84 49.46 21.32
N LYS A 30 10.64 48.80 22.17
CA LYS A 30 11.49 49.47 23.17
C LYS A 30 12.88 48.87 23.16
N ALA A 31 13.71 49.38 22.26
CA ALA A 31 15.15 49.41 22.43
C ALA A 31 15.52 50.58 23.37
N MET A 32 16.29 50.32 24.42
CA MET A 32 17.58 50.97 24.75
C MET A 32 18.03 50.51 26.14
N GLY A 33 19.27 50.03 26.27
CA GLY A 33 19.86 49.67 27.57
C GLY A 33 21.26 49.06 27.44
N THR A 34 22.25 49.91 27.23
CA THR A 34 23.70 49.67 27.05
C THR A 34 24.41 48.91 28.19
N LYS A 35 25.09 47.79 27.85
CA LYS A 35 26.53 47.38 28.02
C LYS A 35 27.39 48.00 29.18
N PRO A 36 28.50 47.41 29.74
CA PRO A 36 29.25 46.14 29.48
C PRO A 36 29.74 45.30 30.71
N ALA A 37 30.39 44.18 30.37
CA ALA A 37 31.62 43.58 30.94
C ALA A 37 31.51 42.48 32.02
N GLY A 38 32.07 41.32 31.67
CA GLY A 38 32.39 40.20 32.54
C GLY A 38 33.01 39.06 31.73
N THR A 39 34.34 39.03 31.69
CA THR A 39 35.26 38.16 30.95
C THR A 39 35.41 36.74 31.53
N ALA A 40 35.75 35.81 30.63
CA ALA A 40 36.52 34.56 30.83
C ALA A 40 35.81 33.43 31.63
N ASP A 41 35.99 32.14 31.36
CA ASP A 41 37.17 31.46 30.81
C ASP A 41 36.84 30.11 30.16
N THR A 42 37.82 29.65 29.40
CA THR A 42 37.92 28.39 28.65
C THR A 42 38.25 27.23 29.59
N ALA A 43 37.75 26.02 29.33
CA ALA A 43 38.50 24.78 29.63
C ALA A 43 37.88 23.53 28.95
N THR A 44 38.55 23.09 27.89
CA THR A 44 38.72 21.69 27.52
C THR A 44 39.46 20.93 28.64
N PRO A 45 39.37 19.60 28.68
CA PRO A 45 40.62 18.84 28.70
C PRO A 45 40.65 17.69 27.67
N ALA A 46 41.73 17.70 26.90
CA ALA A 46 42.35 16.54 26.26
C ALA A 46 43.29 15.89 27.32
N ALA A 47 43.93 14.73 27.21
CA ALA A 47 44.13 13.68 26.21
C ALA A 47 44.88 12.53 26.92
N THR A 48 45.15 11.43 26.20
CA THR A 48 46.38 10.58 26.15
C THR A 48 46.00 9.08 26.08
N SER A 49 46.52 8.25 25.17
CA SER A 49 47.74 8.32 24.35
C SER A 49 47.79 7.25 23.24
N THR A 50 48.42 7.62 22.10
CA THR A 50 49.34 6.90 21.16
C THR A 50 49.13 5.43 20.79
N ASP A 51 49.47 4.87 19.62
CA ASP A 51 50.13 5.19 18.32
C ASP A 51 49.57 4.06 17.38
N ASP A 52 49.48 4.12 16.05
CA ASP A 52 50.62 4.05 15.12
C ASP A 52 50.11 4.06 13.66
N LYS A 53 51.07 4.29 12.76
CA LYS A 53 50.98 4.82 11.40
C LYS A 53 50.92 3.74 10.32
N ALA A 54 50.06 3.88 9.29
CA ALA A 54 50.38 3.48 7.92
C ALA A 54 49.39 4.08 6.89
N GLN A 55 49.96 4.73 5.89
CA GLN A 55 49.33 5.52 4.83
C GLN A 55 49.38 4.73 3.52
N SER A 56 48.29 4.67 2.74
CA SER A 56 48.30 4.37 1.30
C SER A 56 47.00 4.83 0.62
N LYS A 57 47.16 5.73 -0.35
CA LYS A 57 46.20 6.15 -1.40
C LYS A 57 46.03 4.99 -2.42
N PRO A 58 44.90 4.83 -3.13
CA PRO A 58 44.73 5.45 -4.47
C PRO A 58 43.27 5.92 -4.73
N ASP A 59 43.06 7.09 -5.33
CA ASP A 59 42.77 7.32 -6.77
C ASP A 59 41.57 6.55 -7.36
N ALA A 60 40.59 7.33 -7.83
CA ALA A 60 39.39 6.94 -8.55
C ALA A 60 39.71 6.41 -9.97
N PRO A 61 38.76 5.69 -10.59
CA PRO A 61 38.63 5.79 -12.03
C PRO A 61 37.22 6.12 -12.52
N GLU A 62 37.26 6.81 -13.65
CA GLU A 62 36.21 7.37 -14.46
C GLU A 62 35.54 6.33 -15.39
N ALA A 63 34.42 6.76 -15.95
CA ALA A 63 33.51 6.04 -16.83
C ALA A 63 34.15 5.37 -18.06
N GLY A 64 33.67 4.16 -18.38
CA GLY A 64 33.93 3.44 -19.62
C GLY A 64 32.64 3.03 -20.32
N LYS A 65 32.52 3.42 -21.59
CA LYS A 65 31.40 3.18 -22.53
C LYS A 65 31.44 1.72 -23.07
N PRO A 66 30.32 1.13 -23.56
CA PRO A 66 30.26 -0.29 -23.90
C PRO A 66 30.90 -0.60 -25.26
N GLU A 67 31.68 -1.69 -25.30
CA GLU A 67 32.23 -2.26 -26.53
C GLU A 67 31.24 -3.23 -27.21
N THR A 68 31.12 -3.05 -28.51
CA THR A 68 30.41 -3.91 -29.46
C THR A 68 31.25 -5.14 -29.78
N GLN A 69 30.66 -6.34 -29.75
CA GLN A 69 31.25 -7.53 -30.39
C GLN A 69 30.29 -8.14 -31.40
N THR A 70 30.77 -8.16 -32.64
CA THR A 70 30.24 -8.82 -33.83
C THR A 70 30.78 -10.26 -33.95
N VAL A 71 29.85 -11.19 -34.15
CA VAL A 71 29.80 -12.48 -34.91
C VAL A 71 31.08 -13.16 -35.41
N PRO A 72 31.05 -14.50 -35.55
CA PRO A 72 30.85 -15.04 -36.91
C PRO A 72 29.84 -16.21 -37.02
N ALA A 73 29.23 -16.26 -38.21
CA ALA A 73 28.28 -17.26 -38.67
C ALA A 73 28.97 -18.44 -39.39
N GLU A 74 28.39 -19.63 -39.32
CA GLU A 74 28.35 -20.59 -40.45
C GLU A 74 27.32 -21.71 -40.21
N GLY A 75 26.53 -22.06 -41.25
CA GLY A 75 25.51 -23.13 -41.14
C GLY A 75 24.39 -23.24 -42.19
N LYS A 76 24.58 -22.76 -43.43
CA LYS A 76 24.27 -23.41 -44.73
C LYS A 76 22.95 -24.24 -44.98
N HIS A 77 22.12 -23.70 -45.91
CA HIS A 77 21.19 -24.31 -46.91
C HIS A 77 19.95 -25.11 -46.43
N ALA A 78 18.76 -25.03 -47.04
CA ALA A 78 18.44 -25.01 -48.47
C ALA A 78 17.13 -24.26 -48.81
N GLY A 79 17.12 -23.59 -49.95
CA GLY A 79 15.93 -23.05 -50.60
C GLY A 79 15.31 -24.05 -51.57
N GLY A 80 13.99 -24.04 -51.65
CA GLY A 80 13.20 -24.72 -52.66
C GLY A 80 12.10 -23.78 -53.16
N ASN A 81 12.31 -23.21 -54.35
CA ASN A 81 11.27 -22.53 -55.12
C ASN A 81 10.33 -23.58 -55.73
N GLY A 82 9.04 -23.46 -55.46
CA GLY A 82 7.98 -24.17 -56.17
C GLY A 82 6.86 -23.18 -56.51
N ASN A 83 6.81 -22.77 -57.78
CA ASN A 83 5.74 -21.98 -58.37
C ASN A 83 4.56 -22.91 -58.68
N GLY A 84 3.35 -22.58 -58.23
CA GLY A 84 2.15 -23.35 -58.51
C GLY A 84 0.88 -22.59 -58.12
N ASP A 85 0.24 -22.01 -59.13
CA ASP A 85 -1.12 -21.50 -59.07
C ASP A 85 -2.10 -22.55 -58.51
N ASN A 86 -3.09 -22.12 -57.73
CA ASN A 86 -4.53 -22.47 -57.87
C ASN A 86 -5.35 -22.11 -56.61
N ASN A 87 -6.33 -21.23 -56.80
CA ASN A 87 -7.60 -21.04 -56.09
C ASN A 87 -7.80 -21.70 -54.70
N GLY A 88 -7.95 -20.86 -53.67
CA GLY A 88 -8.53 -21.28 -52.40
C GLY A 88 -8.75 -20.14 -51.41
N LYS A 89 -9.99 -19.61 -51.40
CA LYS A 89 -10.65 -18.87 -50.30
C LYS A 89 -9.81 -17.81 -49.54
N LYS A 90 -10.11 -16.53 -49.80
CA LYS A 90 -9.80 -15.39 -48.92
C LYS A 90 -10.03 -15.79 -47.44
N PRO A 91 -9.04 -15.67 -46.53
CA PRO A 91 -9.34 -15.75 -45.11
C PRO A 91 -10.26 -14.58 -44.81
N GLN A 92 -11.51 -14.91 -44.50
CA GLN A 92 -12.42 -13.95 -43.90
C GLN A 92 -11.74 -13.51 -42.62
N ALA A 93 -11.34 -12.24 -42.56
CA ALA A 93 -10.95 -11.61 -41.32
C ALA A 93 -12.13 -11.79 -40.36
N GLY A 94 -12.00 -12.76 -39.46
CA GLY A 94 -12.91 -12.87 -38.34
C GLY A 94 -12.83 -11.55 -37.61
N SER A 95 -13.93 -10.81 -37.58
CA SER A 95 -14.18 -9.84 -36.52
C SER A 95 -14.37 -10.64 -35.23
N GLY A 96 -13.26 -11.17 -34.73
CA GLY A 96 -13.12 -11.68 -33.38
C GLY A 96 -12.07 -10.80 -32.74
N GLY A 97 -12.45 -9.58 -32.40
CA GLY A 97 -11.76 -8.93 -31.31
C GLY A 97 -12.01 -9.83 -30.11
N ASP A 98 -11.03 -10.66 -29.76
CA ASP A 98 -11.00 -11.36 -28.49
C ASP A 98 -11.10 -10.25 -27.44
N ALA A 99 -12.32 -10.02 -26.94
CA ALA A 99 -12.49 -9.40 -25.66
C ALA A 99 -11.74 -10.34 -24.72
N THR A 100 -10.57 -9.91 -24.24
CA THR A 100 -9.79 -10.63 -23.26
C THR A 100 -10.76 -11.12 -22.18
N ALA A 101 -10.90 -12.44 -22.07
CA ALA A 101 -11.86 -13.02 -21.14
C ALA A 101 -11.61 -12.43 -19.76
N GLU A 102 -12.66 -11.84 -19.19
CA GLU A 102 -12.55 -11.14 -17.91
C GLU A 102 -12.23 -12.13 -16.80
N ILE A 103 -11.17 -11.85 -16.03
CA ILE A 103 -10.77 -12.69 -14.91
C ILE A 103 -11.71 -12.38 -13.73
N PRO A 104 -12.45 -13.37 -13.19
CA PRO A 104 -13.34 -13.15 -12.08
C PRO A 104 -12.58 -12.72 -10.81
N ALA A 105 -13.22 -11.96 -9.94
CA ALA A 105 -12.63 -11.58 -8.66
C ALA A 105 -12.43 -12.78 -7.74
N CYS A 106 -11.42 -12.71 -6.89
CA CYS A 106 -11.35 -13.55 -5.70
C CYS A 106 -12.44 -13.09 -4.71
N THR A 107 -13.16 -14.04 -4.13
CA THR A 107 -14.34 -13.84 -3.28
C THR A 107 -14.32 -14.85 -2.13
N PRO A 108 -15.14 -14.69 -1.07
CA PRO A 108 -15.20 -15.68 0.01
C PRO A 108 -15.67 -17.07 -0.46
N GLY A 109 -16.30 -17.18 -1.64
CA GLY A 109 -16.78 -18.44 -2.19
C GLY A 109 -15.75 -19.25 -2.99
N ASN A 110 -14.66 -18.62 -3.45
CA ASN A 110 -13.61 -19.28 -4.25
C ASN A 110 -12.20 -19.08 -3.66
N SER A 111 -12.09 -18.38 -2.53
CA SER A 111 -10.82 -18.08 -1.89
C SER A 111 -10.98 -18.11 -0.37
N THR A 112 -9.89 -18.43 0.32
CA THR A 112 -9.81 -18.37 1.79
C THR A 112 -8.89 -17.23 2.19
N VAL A 113 -9.28 -16.47 3.21
CA VAL A 113 -8.45 -15.40 3.78
C VAL A 113 -7.98 -15.78 5.18
N LYS A 114 -6.74 -15.44 5.51
CA LYS A 114 -6.16 -15.58 6.86
C LYS A 114 -5.45 -14.30 7.25
N VAL A 115 -5.42 -14.04 8.55
CA VAL A 115 -4.62 -12.96 9.16
C VAL A 115 -3.60 -13.58 10.12
N SER A 116 -2.37 -13.08 10.09
CA SER A 116 -1.29 -13.55 10.96
C SER A 116 -0.43 -12.38 11.46
N SER A 117 0.20 -12.56 12.62
CA SER A 117 1.23 -11.65 13.10
C SER A 117 2.54 -11.86 12.35
N VAL A 118 3.28 -10.78 12.14
CA VAL A 118 4.64 -10.82 11.59
C VAL A 118 5.64 -10.31 12.61
N SER A 119 6.87 -10.80 12.54
CA SER A 119 7.93 -10.39 13.48
C SER A 119 8.61 -9.08 13.06
N ARG A 120 8.62 -8.79 11.76
CA ARG A 120 9.12 -7.56 11.15
C ARG A 120 8.30 -7.24 9.90
N PRO A 121 7.93 -5.98 9.67
CA PRO A 121 8.04 -4.83 10.58
C PRO A 121 7.21 -4.99 11.86
N ILE A 122 7.47 -4.15 12.87
CA ILE A 122 6.64 -4.08 14.09
C ILE A 122 5.30 -3.44 13.77
N ASN A 123 4.29 -3.63 14.64
CA ASN A 123 2.93 -3.07 14.45
C ASN A 123 2.28 -3.46 13.13
N HIS A 124 2.61 -4.64 12.60
CA HIS A 124 2.04 -5.13 11.34
C HIS A 124 1.40 -6.49 11.50
N LEU A 125 0.32 -6.68 10.74
CA LEU A 125 -0.25 -7.98 10.43
C LEU A 125 -0.10 -8.25 8.93
N LEU A 126 -0.13 -9.54 8.58
CA LEU A 126 -0.18 -9.99 7.20
C LEU A 126 -1.54 -10.62 6.94
N LEU A 127 -2.21 -10.13 5.90
CA LEU A 127 -3.39 -10.75 5.33
C LEU A 127 -2.97 -11.59 4.13
N THR A 128 -3.40 -12.85 4.08
CA THR A 128 -3.15 -13.77 2.98
C THR A 128 -4.47 -14.22 2.39
N VAL A 129 -4.64 -14.07 1.08
CA VAL A 129 -5.74 -14.69 0.33
C VAL A 129 -5.18 -15.82 -0.52
N THR A 130 -5.80 -17.00 -0.42
CA THR A 130 -5.43 -18.19 -1.20
C THR A 130 -6.61 -18.55 -2.11
N ASN A 131 -6.37 -18.70 -3.42
CA ASN A 131 -7.39 -19.19 -4.34
C ASN A 131 -7.62 -20.69 -4.10
N THR A 132 -8.83 -21.05 -3.65
CA THR A 132 -9.23 -22.44 -3.38
C THR A 132 -10.16 -23.01 -4.46
N GLY A 133 -10.49 -22.21 -5.47
CA GLY A 133 -11.28 -22.61 -6.62
C GLY A 133 -10.51 -23.45 -7.64
N SER A 134 -11.20 -23.78 -8.74
CA SER A 134 -10.64 -24.58 -9.85
C SER A 134 -10.17 -23.74 -11.05
N THR A 135 -10.35 -22.42 -10.99
CA THR A 135 -9.98 -21.48 -12.05
C THR A 135 -9.24 -20.28 -11.47
N ASN A 136 -8.56 -19.53 -12.33
CA ASN A 136 -7.91 -18.29 -11.92
C ASN A 136 -8.94 -17.29 -11.36
N CYS A 137 -8.54 -16.54 -10.33
CA CYS A 137 -9.24 -15.36 -9.85
C CYS A 137 -8.26 -14.20 -9.70
N ALA A 138 -8.76 -12.97 -9.68
CA ALA A 138 -7.95 -11.77 -9.48
C ALA A 138 -8.25 -11.12 -8.13
N ALA A 139 -7.20 -10.84 -7.36
CA ALA A 139 -7.25 -10.05 -6.14
C ALA A 139 -7.20 -8.57 -6.51
N TYR A 140 -8.37 -7.99 -6.79
CA TYR A 140 -8.50 -6.60 -7.21
C TYR A 140 -8.32 -5.62 -6.04
N TYR A 141 -7.67 -4.49 -6.32
CA TYR A 141 -7.46 -3.36 -5.39
C TYR A 141 -6.87 -3.76 -4.02
N ALA A 142 -7.15 -2.97 -2.99
CA ALA A 142 -6.96 -3.35 -1.59
C ALA A 142 -8.27 -3.95 -1.05
N PRO A 143 -8.21 -4.88 -0.09
CA PRO A 143 -9.40 -5.29 0.64
C PRO A 143 -9.92 -4.13 1.49
N PHE A 144 -11.24 -3.93 1.57
CA PHE A 144 -11.77 -3.05 2.60
C PHE A 144 -11.79 -3.80 3.93
N LEU A 145 -11.19 -3.20 4.94
CA LEU A 145 -11.10 -3.75 6.27
C LEU A 145 -12.04 -3.04 7.23
N ARG A 146 -12.63 -3.79 8.16
CA ARG A 146 -13.44 -3.25 9.24
C ARG A 146 -13.06 -3.96 10.54
N PHE A 147 -12.50 -3.22 11.48
CA PHE A 147 -12.17 -3.72 12.80
C PHE A 147 -13.42 -3.69 13.68
N ASP A 148 -13.85 -4.85 14.18
CA ASP A 148 -15.07 -5.03 14.96
C ASP A 148 -16.29 -4.26 14.36
N ASP A 149 -16.88 -3.35 15.14
CA ASP A 149 -18.04 -2.53 14.77
C ASP A 149 -17.64 -1.12 14.26
N ALA A 150 -16.41 -0.95 13.76
CA ALA A 150 -15.95 0.32 13.20
C ALA A 150 -16.90 0.81 12.09
N GLN A 151 -17.25 2.10 12.15
CA GLN A 151 -18.21 2.72 11.23
C GLN A 151 -17.60 3.04 9.86
N ALA A 152 -16.29 3.25 9.81
CA ALA A 152 -15.55 3.53 8.59
C ALA A 152 -14.70 2.32 8.20
N VAL A 153 -14.47 2.16 6.89
CA VAL A 153 -13.45 1.25 6.40
C VAL A 153 -12.06 1.74 6.81
N TYR A 154 -11.16 0.81 7.07
CA TYR A 154 -9.78 1.13 7.41
C TYR A 154 -9.09 1.86 6.24
N PRO A 155 -8.19 2.83 6.51
CA PRO A 155 -7.50 3.57 5.47
C PRO A 155 -6.72 2.65 4.53
N ILE A 156 -6.75 2.96 3.23
CA ILE A 156 -5.97 2.26 2.21
C ILE A 156 -4.74 3.10 1.88
N LEU A 157 -3.57 2.47 1.82
CA LEU A 157 -2.35 3.13 1.39
C LEU A 157 -2.26 3.17 -0.14
N ASP A 158 -2.61 4.30 -0.74
CA ASP A 158 -2.63 4.48 -2.19
C ASP A 158 -1.27 4.26 -2.87
N ASP A 159 -0.17 4.59 -2.18
CA ASP A 159 1.20 4.41 -2.67
C ASP A 159 1.61 2.94 -2.83
N SER A 160 0.84 2.01 -2.26
CA SER A 160 1.09 0.57 -2.38
C SER A 160 0.46 -0.07 -3.62
N LYS A 161 -0.16 0.71 -4.52
CA LYS A 161 -0.81 0.18 -5.72
C LYS A 161 0.17 -0.60 -6.63
N PRO A 162 -0.08 -1.88 -6.92
CA PRO A 162 0.82 -2.68 -7.76
C PRO A 162 0.74 -2.23 -9.23
N GLN A 163 1.77 -2.57 -10.00
CA GLN A 163 1.82 -2.26 -11.44
C GLN A 163 0.74 -3.00 -12.24
N ALA A 164 0.31 -4.17 -11.77
CA ALA A 164 -0.74 -4.98 -12.37
C ALA A 164 -1.58 -5.65 -11.29
N VAL A 165 -2.82 -6.01 -11.63
CA VAL A 165 -3.67 -6.79 -10.73
C VAL A 165 -3.04 -8.16 -10.45
N VAL A 166 -3.07 -8.58 -9.20
CA VAL A 166 -2.56 -9.89 -8.80
C VAL A 166 -3.58 -10.95 -9.22
N THR A 167 -3.19 -11.82 -10.15
CA THR A 167 -4.00 -12.96 -10.61
C THR A 167 -3.48 -14.23 -9.96
N LEU A 168 -4.38 -15.00 -9.37
CA LEU A 168 -4.09 -16.22 -8.63
C LEU A 168 -4.63 -17.43 -9.37
N ALA A 169 -3.75 -18.33 -9.80
CA ALA A 169 -4.13 -19.68 -10.19
C ALA A 169 -4.62 -20.49 -8.96
N PRO A 170 -5.29 -21.64 -9.16
CA PRO A 170 -5.67 -22.52 -8.05
C PRO A 170 -4.48 -22.86 -7.14
N GLY A 171 -4.60 -22.54 -5.85
CA GLY A 171 -3.56 -22.75 -4.83
C GLY A 171 -2.55 -21.61 -4.68
N GLU A 172 -2.57 -20.59 -5.55
CA GLU A 172 -1.71 -19.41 -5.40
C GLU A 172 -2.27 -18.42 -4.37
N GLU A 173 -1.37 -17.55 -3.89
CA GLU A 173 -1.63 -16.61 -2.81
C GLU A 173 -1.31 -15.16 -3.21
N ALA A 174 -2.04 -14.23 -2.62
CA ALA A 174 -1.69 -12.81 -2.59
C ALA A 174 -1.67 -12.30 -1.14
N TYR A 175 -0.99 -11.18 -0.94
CA TYR A 175 -0.67 -10.66 0.40
C TYR A 175 -1.05 -9.18 0.52
N ALA A 176 -1.57 -8.78 1.67
CA ALA A 176 -1.72 -7.37 2.02
C ALA A 176 -1.19 -7.14 3.44
N GLY A 177 -0.27 -6.19 3.58
CA GLY A 177 0.16 -5.70 4.88
C GLY A 177 -0.91 -4.80 5.51
N ILE A 178 -1.07 -4.95 6.82
CA ILE A 178 -1.91 -4.11 7.66
C ILE A 178 -1.00 -3.45 8.69
N SER A 179 -0.72 -2.17 8.52
CA SER A 179 -0.06 -1.35 9.53
C SER A 179 -1.09 -0.96 10.58
N LEU A 180 -0.82 -1.25 11.85
CA LEU A 180 -1.77 -1.10 12.94
C LEU A 180 -1.69 0.28 13.60
N LEU A 181 -0.47 0.76 13.84
CA LEU A 181 -0.18 1.91 14.69
C LEU A 181 0.90 2.78 14.04
N GLY A 182 0.76 4.10 14.19
CA GLY A 182 1.82 5.05 13.86
C GLY A 182 2.96 5.08 14.89
N GLU A 183 3.71 6.19 14.91
CA GLU A 183 4.73 6.40 15.95
C GLU A 183 4.10 6.41 17.36
N PRO A 184 4.79 5.86 18.37
CA PRO A 184 4.27 5.83 19.74
C PRO A 184 3.87 7.22 20.26
N GLY A 185 2.68 7.32 20.85
CA GLY A 185 2.18 8.53 21.50
C GLY A 185 1.48 9.53 20.58
N GLN A 186 1.36 9.25 19.28
CA GLN A 186 0.64 10.13 18.35
C GLN A 186 -0.88 10.03 18.50
N ASN A 187 -1.40 8.83 18.79
CA ASN A 187 -2.83 8.57 18.97
C ASN A 187 -3.06 7.52 20.06
N GLU A 188 -4.28 7.50 20.60
CA GLU A 188 -4.73 6.46 21.53
C GLU A 188 -5.07 5.17 20.76
N PRO A 189 -4.41 4.04 21.04
CA PRO A 189 -4.73 2.76 20.41
C PRO A 189 -6.11 2.25 20.81
N VAL A 190 -6.85 1.73 19.84
CA VAL A 190 -8.15 1.08 20.04
C VAL A 190 -7.96 -0.44 19.89
N PRO A 191 -8.16 -1.23 20.95
CA PRO A 191 -8.07 -2.69 20.86
C PRO A 191 -9.17 -3.25 19.97
N SER A 192 -8.87 -4.33 19.25
CA SER A 192 -9.83 -4.98 18.38
C SER A 192 -9.70 -6.50 18.38
N ASP A 193 -10.83 -7.18 18.30
CA ASP A 193 -10.91 -8.64 18.39
C ASP A 193 -11.13 -9.30 17.03
N ASN A 194 -11.87 -8.66 16.14
CA ASN A 194 -12.28 -9.23 14.87
C ASN A 194 -11.95 -8.29 13.70
N LEU A 195 -11.73 -8.90 12.55
CA LEU A 195 -11.45 -8.21 11.30
C LEU A 195 -12.44 -8.69 10.22
N GLY A 196 -13.34 -7.80 9.81
CA GLY A 196 -14.08 -7.94 8.57
C GLY A 196 -13.18 -7.65 7.38
N VAL A 197 -13.09 -8.59 6.44
CA VAL A 197 -12.35 -8.46 5.19
C VAL A 197 -13.33 -8.53 4.03
N ILE A 198 -13.44 -7.43 3.30
CA ILE A 198 -14.34 -7.29 2.16
C ILE A 198 -13.49 -7.30 0.89
N MET A 199 -13.66 -8.33 0.06
CA MET A 199 -13.03 -8.42 -1.25
C MET A 199 -13.88 -7.68 -2.29
N VAL A 200 -13.22 -7.13 -3.31
CA VAL A 200 -13.86 -6.31 -4.34
C VAL A 200 -13.58 -6.85 -5.74
N ASP A 201 -14.38 -6.43 -6.71
CA ASP A 201 -14.16 -6.72 -8.13
C ASP A 201 -13.42 -5.58 -8.86
N LYS A 202 -13.27 -5.72 -10.19
CA LYS A 202 -12.59 -4.74 -11.05
C LYS A 202 -13.21 -3.33 -11.01
N ASN A 203 -14.48 -3.20 -10.62
CA ASN A 203 -15.18 -1.93 -10.49
C ASN A 203 -15.10 -1.37 -9.06
N ASN A 204 -14.31 -2.02 -8.19
CA ASN A 204 -14.19 -1.71 -6.77
C ASN A 204 -15.50 -1.92 -5.99
N GLU A 205 -16.37 -2.81 -6.48
CA GLU A 205 -17.62 -3.18 -5.81
C GLU A 205 -17.42 -4.41 -4.92
N SER A 206 -18.04 -4.42 -3.74
CA SER A 206 -17.95 -5.54 -2.79
C SER A 206 -18.48 -6.85 -3.38
N LYS A 207 -17.71 -7.92 -3.18
CA LYS A 207 -18.06 -9.31 -3.53
C LYS A 207 -18.22 -10.21 -2.31
N GLY A 208 -18.53 -9.62 -1.17
CA GLY A 208 -18.78 -10.32 0.08
C GLY A 208 -17.67 -10.10 1.11
N GLU A 209 -18.00 -10.45 2.34
CA GLU A 209 -17.19 -10.24 3.53
C GLU A 209 -16.89 -11.58 4.19
N THR A 210 -15.68 -11.72 4.74
CA THR A 210 -15.34 -12.76 5.70
C THR A 210 -14.86 -12.13 6.99
N THR A 211 -15.28 -12.66 8.14
CA THR A 211 -14.81 -12.19 9.45
C THR A 211 -13.73 -13.14 9.98
N LEU A 212 -12.60 -12.57 10.38
CA LEU A 212 -11.45 -13.29 10.93
C LEU A 212 -11.24 -12.89 12.39
N LYS A 213 -10.77 -13.82 13.22
CA LYS A 213 -10.29 -13.48 14.57
C LYS A 213 -8.90 -12.87 14.45
N LEU A 214 -8.70 -11.71 15.07
CA LEU A 214 -7.40 -11.07 15.13
C LEU A 214 -6.47 -11.78 16.12
N PRO A 215 -5.14 -11.71 15.90
CA PRO A 215 -4.17 -12.06 16.92
C PRO A 215 -4.43 -11.32 18.23
N ALA A 216 -4.04 -11.94 19.35
CA ALA A 216 -4.17 -11.32 20.66
C ALA A 216 -3.47 -9.95 20.71
N ASP A 217 -4.01 -9.05 21.54
CA ASP A 217 -3.46 -7.71 21.78
C ASP A 217 -3.35 -6.83 20.52
N THR A 218 -4.13 -7.13 19.47
CA THR A 218 -4.23 -6.26 18.30
C THR A 218 -4.93 -4.96 18.69
N ALA A 219 -4.29 -3.82 18.42
CA ALA A 219 -4.88 -2.50 18.55
C ALA A 219 -4.52 -1.65 17.33
N THR A 220 -5.43 -0.77 16.92
CA THR A 220 -5.23 0.14 15.79
C THR A 220 -5.36 1.60 16.20
N ASP A 221 -4.79 2.51 15.41
CA ASP A 221 -5.03 3.94 15.54
C ASP A 221 -5.42 4.58 14.20
N SER A 222 -5.54 5.91 14.18
CA SER A 222 -5.91 6.68 12.99
C SER A 222 -4.80 6.81 11.93
N LEU A 223 -3.59 6.32 12.21
CA LEU A 223 -2.43 6.37 11.30
C LEU A 223 -2.16 5.03 10.62
N GLY A 224 -2.76 3.94 11.09
CA GLY A 224 -2.65 2.66 10.43
C GLY A 224 -3.40 2.59 9.09
N PHE A 225 -3.06 1.58 8.29
CA PHE A 225 -3.52 1.43 6.92
C PHE A 225 -3.46 -0.02 6.45
N VAL A 226 -4.14 -0.31 5.34
CA VAL A 226 -3.97 -1.55 4.57
C VAL A 226 -3.39 -1.27 3.19
N THR A 227 -2.53 -2.15 2.73
CA THR A 227 -1.95 -2.09 1.38
C THR A 227 -2.87 -2.73 0.33
N TYR A 228 -2.62 -2.43 -0.94
CA TYR A 228 -3.18 -3.20 -2.04
C TYR A 228 -2.66 -4.63 -2.02
N TRP A 229 -3.40 -5.57 -2.60
CA TRP A 229 -2.91 -6.94 -2.76
C TRP A 229 -1.60 -6.97 -3.57
N GLN A 230 -0.60 -7.66 -3.03
CA GLN A 230 0.73 -7.87 -3.61
C GLN A 230 0.95 -9.34 -3.93
N SER A 231 1.85 -9.61 -4.87
CA SER A 231 2.27 -10.97 -5.26
C SER A 231 3.16 -11.66 -4.24
N ASP A 232 3.80 -10.89 -3.36
CA ASP A 232 4.80 -11.37 -2.40
C ASP A 232 4.70 -10.60 -1.08
N VAL A 233 5.25 -11.22 -0.04
CA VAL A 233 5.14 -10.75 1.34
C VAL A 233 6.01 -9.51 1.55
N GLU A 234 7.17 -9.45 0.90
CA GLU A 234 8.11 -8.35 1.01
C GLU A 234 7.47 -7.03 0.54
N ASN A 235 6.85 -7.01 -0.63
CA ASN A 235 6.13 -5.83 -1.13
C ASN A 235 4.92 -5.48 -0.26
N ALA A 236 4.26 -6.47 0.35
CA ALA A 236 3.12 -6.22 1.25
C ALA A 236 3.55 -5.56 2.57
N LEU A 237 4.78 -5.81 3.03
CA LEU A 237 5.28 -5.41 4.35
C LEU A 237 6.38 -4.34 4.32
N MET A 238 6.67 -3.75 3.16
CA MET A 238 7.74 -2.73 3.05
C MET A 238 7.31 -1.32 3.46
N PHE A 239 6.05 -1.13 3.85
CA PHE A 239 5.43 0.17 4.16
C PHE A 239 5.36 0.46 5.66
#